data_AF-A0A9D3MTY2-F1
#
_entry.id   AF-A0A9D3MTY2-F1
#
_cell.length_a   1.000
_cell.length_b   1.000
_cell.length_c   1.000
_cell.angle_alpha   90.00
_cell.angle_beta   90.00
_cell.angle_gamma   90.00
#
_symmetry.space_group_name_H-M   'P 1'
#
loop_
_entity.id
_entity.type
_entity.pdbx_description
1 polymer ?
#
loop_
_entity_poly.entity_id
_entity_poly.type
_entity_poly.pdbx_seq_one_letter_code
_entity_poly.pdbx_strand_id
1 'polypeptide(L)'
;MRVGLVAKGLLLKGDLDLELVLLCKEKPTITLLKKVAENLSVQLTTITEEKYEVIQCIRDATIVIKSAKEPVLTLTIHLTSPAVREEVERQAAGDTLSVSEPPDVLDRQKCLTALASLRHAKWFQARANGLKSCVIVIRILRDLCSGSPPGASARMAVGVAV
;
A
#
# COMPACT_ATOMS: atom_id res chain seq x y z
N MET A 1 -2.30 -4.14 -7.24
CA MET A 1 -1.65 -5.27 -6.56
C MET A 1 -2.07 -5.29 -5.10
N ARG A 2 -2.45 -6.44 -4.54
CA ARG A 2 -2.70 -6.55 -3.08
C ARG A 2 -1.38 -6.46 -2.32
N VAL A 3 -1.37 -5.73 -1.21
CA VAL A 3 -0.24 -5.71 -0.26
C VAL A 3 -0.76 -5.84 1.18
N GLY A 4 0.08 -5.59 2.17
CA GLY A 4 -0.32 -5.57 3.57
C GLY A 4 -0.87 -6.92 4.06
N LEU A 5 -1.84 -6.87 4.96
CA LEU A 5 -2.47 -8.04 5.57
C LEU A 5 -3.24 -8.90 4.56
N VAL A 6 -3.89 -8.26 3.59
CA VAL A 6 -4.69 -8.92 2.56
C VAL A 6 -3.83 -9.85 1.70
N ALA A 7 -2.69 -9.36 1.22
CA ALA A 7 -1.79 -10.16 0.39
C ALA A 7 -1.12 -11.31 1.14
N LYS A 8 -0.92 -11.13 2.45
CA LYS A 8 -0.26 -12.12 3.32
C LYS A 8 -1.27 -13.12 3.92
N GLY A 9 -2.56 -12.96 3.66
CA GLY A 9 -3.60 -13.78 4.29
C GLY A 9 -3.60 -13.65 5.81
N LEU A 10 -3.29 -12.46 6.35
CA LEU A 10 -3.10 -12.25 7.78
C LEU A 10 -4.27 -11.51 8.45
N LEU A 11 -5.38 -11.25 7.75
CA LEU A 11 -6.54 -10.57 8.32
C LEU A 11 -7.08 -11.31 9.56
N LEU A 12 -7.41 -10.56 10.61
CA LEU A 12 -8.10 -11.01 11.82
C LEU A 12 -9.46 -10.29 11.95
N LYS A 13 -10.28 -10.76 12.88
CA LYS A 13 -11.56 -10.13 13.19
C LYS A 13 -11.33 -8.69 13.67
N GLY A 14 -12.05 -7.75 13.07
CA GLY A 14 -11.93 -6.32 13.38
C GLY A 14 -10.97 -5.55 12.49
N ASP A 15 -10.23 -6.22 11.59
CA ASP A 15 -9.46 -5.52 10.56
C ASP A 15 -10.40 -4.85 9.56
N LEU A 16 -10.32 -3.53 9.49
CA LEU A 16 -11.11 -2.71 8.57
C LEU A 16 -10.24 -1.99 7.54
N ASP A 17 -8.91 -2.02 7.71
CA ASP A 17 -7.95 -1.37 6.83
C ASP A 17 -7.35 -2.36 5.83
N LEU A 18 -7.56 -2.07 4.55
CA LEU A 18 -7.04 -2.83 3.42
C LEU A 18 -6.08 -1.97 2.61
N GLU A 19 -5.09 -2.60 1.98
CA GLU A 19 -4.06 -1.89 1.22
C GLU A 19 -3.83 -2.49 -0.17
N LEU A 20 -3.75 -1.63 -1.18
CA LEU A 20 -3.34 -1.94 -2.54
C LEU A 20 -2.21 -1.03 -3.01
N VAL A 21 -1.41 -1.53 -3.94
CA VAL A 21 -0.45 -0.73 -4.71
C VAL A 21 -0.88 -0.69 -6.17
N LEU A 22 -1.03 0.52 -6.71
CA LEU A 22 -1.19 0.78 -8.13
C LEU A 22 0.19 1.07 -8.74
N LEU A 23 0.64 0.19 -9.64
CA LEU A 23 1.91 0.35 -10.34
C LEU A 23 1.71 1.15 -11.63
N CYS A 24 2.35 2.31 -11.69
CA CYS A 24 2.38 3.18 -12.86
C CYS A 24 3.62 2.89 -13.71
N LYS A 25 3.49 3.01 -15.04
CA LYS A 25 4.62 2.88 -15.97
C LYS A 25 5.68 3.96 -15.73
N GLU A 26 5.22 5.19 -15.57
CA GLU A 26 6.04 6.37 -15.25
C GLU A 26 5.81 6.79 -13.80
N LYS A 27 6.65 7.70 -13.28
CA LYS A 27 6.50 8.23 -11.92
C LYS A 27 5.11 8.85 -11.76
N PRO A 28 4.34 8.45 -10.74
CA PRO A 28 2.98 8.94 -10.60
C PRO A 28 2.98 10.44 -10.28
N THR A 29 2.01 11.17 -10.84
CA THR A 29 1.86 12.60 -10.65
C THR A 29 0.55 12.94 -9.93
N ILE A 30 0.44 14.17 -9.44
CA ILE A 30 -0.79 14.73 -8.86
C ILE A 30 -1.92 14.66 -9.88
N THR A 31 -1.64 14.99 -11.15
CA THR A 31 -2.62 14.93 -12.23
C THR A 31 -3.13 13.51 -12.44
N LEU A 32 -2.24 12.52 -12.43
CA LEU A 32 -2.62 11.10 -12.54
C LEU A 32 -3.45 10.66 -11.33
N LEU A 33 -3.04 11.02 -10.11
CA LEU A 33 -3.77 10.68 -8.88
C LEU A 33 -5.22 11.17 -8.94
N LYS A 34 -5.42 12.45 -9.33
CA LYS A 34 -6.74 13.06 -9.51
C LYS A 34 -7.58 12.33 -10.53
N LYS A 35 -7.00 12.10 -11.71
CA LYS A 35 -7.67 11.39 -12.80
C LYS A 35 -8.09 9.99 -12.38
N VAL A 36 -7.25 9.26 -11.65
CA VAL A 36 -7.61 7.92 -11.16
C VAL A 36 -8.74 7.99 -10.14
N ALA A 37 -8.70 8.92 -9.18
CA ALA A 37 -9.73 9.07 -8.15
C ALA A 37 -11.12 9.43 -8.74
N GLU A 38 -11.15 10.36 -9.70
CA GLU A 38 -12.37 10.75 -10.41
C GLU A 38 -12.95 9.57 -11.21
N ASN A 39 -12.13 8.89 -12.01
CA ASN A 39 -12.58 7.73 -12.77
C ASN A 39 -13.04 6.58 -11.87
N LEU A 40 -12.35 6.37 -10.75
CA LEU A 40 -12.71 5.30 -9.81
C LEU A 40 -14.07 5.56 -9.17
N SER A 41 -14.38 6.81 -8.83
CA SER A 41 -15.70 7.21 -8.34
C SER A 41 -16.80 6.86 -9.35
N VAL A 42 -16.59 7.12 -10.65
CA VAL A 42 -17.55 6.82 -11.72
C VAL A 42 -17.67 5.32 -11.98
N GLN A 43 -16.58 4.57 -11.93
CA GLN A 43 -16.58 3.13 -12.17
C GLN A 43 -17.26 2.37 -11.02
N LEU A 44 -17.08 2.82 -9.77
CA LEU A 44 -17.71 2.19 -8.61
C LEU A 44 -19.24 2.23 -8.69
N THR A 45 -19.83 3.35 -9.12
CA THR A 45 -21.30 3.47 -9.27
C THR A 45 -21.86 2.60 -10.41
N THR A 46 -21.01 2.14 -11.33
CA THR A 46 -21.41 1.27 -12.44
C THR A 46 -21.38 -0.21 -12.04
N ILE A 47 -20.49 -0.58 -11.12
CA ILE A 47 -20.25 -1.98 -10.74
C ILE A 47 -21.10 -2.40 -9.53
N THR A 48 -21.48 -1.46 -8.66
CA THR A 48 -22.23 -1.74 -7.44
C THR A 48 -23.14 -0.57 -7.06
N GLU A 49 -24.28 -0.88 -6.46
CA GLU A 49 -25.21 0.10 -5.87
C GLU A 49 -24.72 0.62 -4.51
N GLU A 50 -23.66 0.02 -3.95
CA GLU A 50 -23.09 0.44 -2.69
C GLU A 50 -22.40 1.80 -2.79
N LYS A 51 -22.61 2.63 -1.76
CA LYS A 51 -22.01 3.96 -1.68
C LYS A 51 -20.60 3.84 -1.09
N TYR A 52 -19.64 4.38 -1.83
CA TYR A 52 -18.25 4.51 -1.43
C TYR A 52 -17.82 5.97 -1.48
N GLU A 53 -17.09 6.42 -0.47
CA GLU A 53 -16.43 7.72 -0.46
C GLU A 53 -15.01 7.54 -1.01
N VAL A 54 -14.64 8.30 -2.05
CA VAL A 54 -13.32 8.26 -2.67
C VAL A 54 -12.57 9.56 -2.35
N ILE A 55 -11.49 9.46 -1.58
CA ILE A 55 -10.70 10.59 -1.11
C ILE A 55 -9.27 10.44 -1.62
N GLN A 56 -8.76 11.43 -2.36
CA GLN A 56 -7.36 11.47 -2.76
C GLN A 56 -6.51 12.21 -1.73
N CYS A 57 -5.34 11.67 -1.38
CA CYS A 57 -4.34 12.34 -0.54
C CYS A 57 -3.04 12.51 -1.32
N ILE A 58 -2.81 13.73 -1.82
CA ILE A 58 -1.61 14.07 -2.58
C ILE A 58 -0.33 13.86 -1.74
N ARG A 59 -0.37 14.25 -0.46
CA ARG A 59 0.79 14.19 0.45
C ARG A 59 1.26 12.76 0.72
N ASP A 60 0.34 11.80 0.72
CA ASP A 60 0.65 10.41 0.96
C ASP A 60 0.77 9.58 -0.32
N ALA A 61 0.56 10.19 -1.48
CA ALA A 61 0.48 9.51 -2.78
C ALA A 61 -0.58 8.39 -2.79
N THR A 62 -1.74 8.64 -2.17
CA THR A 62 -2.79 7.62 -1.98
C THR A 62 -4.18 8.06 -2.44
N ILE A 63 -5.02 7.06 -2.72
CA ILE A 63 -6.48 7.19 -2.82
C ILE A 63 -7.08 6.29 -1.76
N VAL A 64 -7.91 6.85 -0.90
CA VAL A 64 -8.62 6.15 0.18
C VAL A 64 -10.07 5.98 -0.22
N ILE A 65 -10.57 4.75 -0.16
CA ILE A 65 -11.96 4.42 -0.42
C ILE A 65 -12.59 3.94 0.89
N LYS A 66 -13.70 4.53 1.30
CA LYS A 66 -14.43 4.13 2.51
C LYS A 66 -15.82 3.63 2.18
N SER A 67 -16.25 2.53 2.80
CA SER A 67 -17.64 2.06 2.68
C SER A 67 -18.59 2.92 3.52
N ALA A 68 -19.81 3.14 3.04
CA ALA A 68 -20.84 3.85 3.81
C ALA A 68 -21.51 2.99 4.91
N LYS A 69 -21.26 1.67 4.94
CA LYS A 69 -21.83 0.74 5.93
C LYS A 69 -20.91 0.63 7.15
N GLU A 70 -21.51 0.47 8.32
CA GLU A 70 -20.77 0.16 9.55
C GLU A 70 -20.60 -1.37 9.72
N PRO A 71 -19.40 -1.84 10.14
CA PRO A 71 -18.20 -1.05 10.38
C PRO A 71 -17.54 -0.55 9.06
N VAL A 72 -17.02 0.67 9.09
CA VAL A 72 -16.46 1.34 7.90
C VAL A 72 -15.17 0.65 7.46
N LEU A 73 -15.23 -0.02 6.32
CA LEU A 73 -14.07 -0.61 5.68
C LEU A 73 -13.33 0.48 4.88
N THR A 74 -12.01 0.58 5.10
CA THR A 74 -11.13 1.55 4.46
C THR A 74 -10.12 0.83 3.56
N LEU A 75 -10.13 1.15 2.28
CA LEU A 75 -9.18 0.65 1.29
C LEU A 75 -8.23 1.78 0.87
N THR A 76 -6.94 1.64 1.18
CA THR A 76 -5.90 2.59 0.78
C THR A 76 -5.17 2.08 -0.46
N ILE A 77 -5.18 2.86 -1.54
CA ILE A 77 -4.47 2.59 -2.79
C ILE A 77 -3.25 3.49 -2.87
N HIS A 78 -2.06 2.93 -2.77
CA HIS A 78 -0.80 3.66 -2.94
C HIS A 78 -0.36 3.67 -4.39
N LEU A 79 -0.07 4.86 -4.94
CA LEU A 79 0.47 5.00 -6.28
C LEU A 79 1.99 4.95 -6.23
N THR A 80 2.62 4.20 -7.13
CA THR A 80 4.07 4.15 -7.24
C THR A 80 4.52 3.67 -8.62
N SER A 81 5.81 3.78 -8.93
CA SER A 81 6.41 3.28 -10.17
C SER A 81 7.81 2.70 -9.91
N PRO A 82 8.22 1.61 -10.58
CA PRO A 82 9.60 1.13 -10.55
C PRO A 82 10.62 2.22 -10.91
N ALA A 83 10.25 3.18 -11.76
CA ALA A 83 11.10 4.30 -12.18
C ALA A 83 11.55 5.18 -11.00
N VAL A 84 10.79 5.23 -9.90
CA VAL A 84 11.18 5.96 -8.67
C VAL A 84 12.38 5.30 -8.00
N ARG A 85 12.48 3.97 -8.06
CA ARG A 85 13.62 3.23 -7.51
C ARG A 85 14.86 3.35 -8.39
N GLU A 86 14.68 3.21 -9.70
CA GLU A 86 15.76 3.32 -10.68
C GLU A 86 16.48 4.68 -10.59
N GLU A 87 15.72 5.75 -10.33
CA GLU A 87 16.29 7.06 -10.06
C GLU A 87 17.19 7.07 -8.82
N VAL A 88 16.75 6.47 -7.71
CA VAL A 88 17.56 6.40 -6.47
C VAL A 88 18.89 5.71 -6.74
N GLU A 89 18.84 4.62 -7.49
CA GLU A 89 20.01 3.82 -7.84
C GLU A 89 20.96 4.59 -8.77
N ARG A 90 20.43 5.34 -9.74
CA ARG A 90 21.22 6.23 -10.62
C ARG A 90 21.85 7.40 -9.86
N GLN A 91 21.10 8.05 -8.96
CA GLN A 91 21.62 9.10 -8.09
C GLN A 91 22.76 8.58 -7.20
N ALA A 92 22.60 7.38 -6.64
CA ALA A 92 23.63 6.74 -5.84
C ALA A 92 24.86 6.34 -6.66
N ALA A 93 24.69 6.04 -7.95
CA ALA A 93 25.78 5.73 -8.89
C ALA A 93 26.51 6.97 -9.44
N GLY A 94 26.08 8.19 -9.06
CA GLY A 94 26.72 9.44 -9.48
C GLY A 94 26.27 9.97 -10.84
N ASP A 95 25.22 9.41 -11.44
CA ASP A 95 24.65 9.94 -12.68
C ASP A 95 23.91 11.27 -12.42
N THR A 96 24.28 12.32 -13.16
CA THR A 96 23.52 13.58 -13.19
C THR A 96 22.21 13.37 -13.96
N LEU A 97 21.08 13.38 -13.25
CA LEU A 97 19.76 13.26 -13.87
C LEU A 97 19.48 14.48 -14.76
N SER A 98 19.50 14.27 -16.08
CA SER A 98 19.30 15.33 -17.09
C SER A 98 17.88 15.41 -17.63
N VAL A 99 16.88 14.90 -16.91
CA VAL A 99 15.47 15.00 -17.31
C VAL A 99 14.76 15.90 -16.31
N SER A 100 14.28 17.06 -16.78
CA SER A 100 13.37 17.92 -16.02
C SER A 100 12.16 17.10 -15.60
N GLU A 101 12.10 16.69 -14.34
CA GLU A 101 10.92 16.02 -13.82
C GLU A 101 9.70 16.92 -13.96
N PRO A 102 8.52 16.36 -14.23
CA PRO A 102 7.28 17.10 -14.08
C PRO A 102 7.21 17.69 -12.67
N PRO A 103 6.86 18.98 -12.52
CA PRO A 103 6.80 19.62 -11.19
C PRO A 103 5.70 19.02 -10.30
N ASP A 104 4.82 18.17 -10.85
CA ASP A 104 3.70 17.54 -10.17
C ASP A 104 3.91 16.06 -9.84
N VAL A 105 5.15 15.55 -9.84
CA VAL A 105 5.46 14.19 -9.36
C VAL A 105 5.10 14.04 -7.87
N LEU A 106 4.54 12.88 -7.51
CA LEU A 106 4.18 12.58 -6.12
C LEU A 106 5.42 12.34 -5.23
N ASP A 107 5.22 12.41 -3.92
CA ASP A 107 6.30 12.24 -2.95
C ASP A 107 7.09 10.93 -3.16
N ARG A 108 8.38 11.08 -3.38
CA ARG A 108 9.32 9.99 -3.66
C ARG A 108 9.36 8.97 -2.52
N GLN A 109 9.38 9.42 -1.27
CA GLN A 109 9.51 8.54 -0.11
C GLN A 109 8.24 7.68 0.07
N LYS A 110 7.07 8.27 -0.18
CA LYS A 110 5.79 7.53 -0.17
C LYS A 110 5.75 6.48 -1.28
N CYS A 111 6.20 6.83 -2.48
CA CYS A 111 6.30 5.89 -3.59
C CYS A 111 7.26 4.72 -3.29
N LEU A 112 8.43 4.99 -2.69
CA LEU A 112 9.40 3.95 -2.29
C LEU A 112 8.84 3.03 -1.20
N THR A 113 8.10 3.59 -0.25
CA THR A 113 7.42 2.82 0.81
C THR A 113 6.40 1.85 0.19
N ALA A 114 5.62 2.30 -0.79
CA ALA A 114 4.68 1.43 -1.52
C ALA A 114 5.41 0.30 -2.29
N LEU A 115 6.56 0.57 -2.91
CA LEU A 115 7.39 -0.46 -3.53
C LEU A 115 7.93 -1.47 -2.50
N ALA A 116 8.30 -1.01 -1.30
CA ALA A 116 8.72 -1.89 -0.22
C ALA A 116 7.57 -2.82 0.21
N SER A 117 6.36 -2.29 0.41
CA SER A 117 5.16 -3.09 0.70
C SER A 117 4.89 -4.14 -0.38
N LEU A 118 5.09 -3.81 -1.65
CA LEU A 118 4.97 -4.77 -2.76
C LEU A 118 6.04 -5.88 -2.67
N ARG A 119 7.29 -5.54 -2.36
CA ARG A 119 8.36 -6.54 -2.14
C ARG A 119 8.04 -7.44 -0.96
N HIS A 120 7.57 -6.88 0.15
CA HIS A 120 7.18 -7.66 1.33
C HIS A 120 6.05 -8.64 1.03
N ALA A 121 5.04 -8.22 0.25
CA ALA A 121 3.96 -9.11 -0.18
C ALA A 121 4.49 -10.26 -1.04
N LYS A 122 5.33 -9.98 -2.04
CA LYS A 122 5.95 -11.00 -2.91
C LYS A 122 6.85 -11.95 -2.12
N TRP A 123 7.70 -11.42 -1.25
CA TRP A 123 8.58 -12.22 -0.39
C TRP A 123 7.75 -13.12 0.52
N PHE A 124 6.71 -12.60 1.16
CA PHE A 124 5.85 -13.37 2.06
C PHE A 124 5.17 -14.53 1.31
N GLN A 125 4.63 -14.25 0.12
CA GLN A 125 4.05 -15.28 -0.73
C GLN A 125 5.07 -16.37 -1.08
N ALA A 126 6.29 -15.98 -1.47
CA ALA A 126 7.32 -16.92 -1.92
C ALA A 126 8.01 -17.68 -0.78
N ARG A 127 8.10 -17.10 0.41
CA ARG A 127 8.96 -17.60 1.51
C ARG A 127 8.22 -18.01 2.76
N ALA A 128 7.09 -17.37 3.10
CA ALA A 128 6.37 -17.63 4.35
C ALA A 128 5.08 -18.43 4.14
N ASN A 129 4.35 -18.18 3.05
CA ASN A 129 3.02 -18.77 2.85
C ASN A 129 3.04 -20.30 2.71
N GLY A 130 4.11 -20.88 2.15
CA GLY A 130 4.26 -22.33 2.01
C GLY A 130 4.84 -23.05 3.23
N LEU A 131 5.30 -22.31 4.25
CA LEU A 131 5.88 -22.91 5.45
C LEU A 131 4.77 -23.41 6.38
N LYS A 132 4.87 -24.68 6.78
CA LYS A 132 3.89 -25.33 7.66
C LYS A 132 3.70 -24.49 8.93
N SER A 133 2.45 -24.19 9.25
CA SER A 133 2.03 -23.42 10.43
C SER A 133 2.50 -21.95 10.48
N CYS A 134 3.36 -21.46 9.58
CA CYS A 134 3.94 -20.11 9.66
C CYS A 134 2.85 -19.02 9.69
N VAL A 135 1.90 -19.08 8.77
CA VAL A 135 0.80 -18.10 8.70
C VAL A 135 -0.08 -18.15 9.96
N ILE A 136 -0.34 -19.34 10.50
CA ILE A 136 -1.13 -19.54 11.71
C ILE A 136 -0.42 -18.93 12.91
N VAL A 137 0.88 -19.22 13.08
CA VAL A 137 1.70 -18.66 14.16
C VAL A 137 1.73 -17.14 14.08
N ILE A 138 1.94 -16.56 12.89
CA ILE A 138 1.94 -15.11 12.71
C ILE A 138 0.59 -14.50 13.09
N ARG A 139 -0.54 -15.12 12.70
CA ARG A 139 -1.88 -14.66 13.10
C ARG A 139 -2.04 -14.67 14.63
N ILE A 140 -1.65 -15.74 15.30
CA ILE A 140 -1.71 -15.85 16.77
C ILE A 140 -0.85 -14.78 17.43
N LEU A 141 0.41 -14.65 17.01
CA LEU A 141 1.30 -13.63 17.56
C LEU A 141 0.71 -12.22 17.35
N ARG A 142 0.05 -11.98 16.21
CA ARG A 142 -0.49 -10.66 15.87
C ARG A 142 -1.67 -10.32 16.78
N ASP A 143 -2.53 -11.30 17.02
CA ASP A 143 -3.66 -11.22 17.95
C ASP A 143 -3.19 -10.90 19.38
N LEU A 144 -2.13 -11.59 19.83
CA LEU A 144 -1.50 -11.33 21.13
C LEU A 144 -0.93 -9.91 21.23
N CYS A 145 -0.29 -9.40 20.16
CA CYS A 145 0.23 -8.04 20.13
C CYS A 145 -0.89 -6.98 20.19
N SER A 146 -2.04 -7.21 19.56
CA SER A 146 -3.18 -6.27 19.59
C SER A 146 -3.85 -6.17 20.95
N GLY A 147 -3.73 -7.18 21.81
CA GLY A 147 -4.24 -7.15 23.19
C GLY A 147 -3.32 -6.46 24.21
N SER A 148 -2.10 -6.07 23.81
CA SER A 148 -1.12 -5.44 24.71
C SER A 148 -1.34 -3.93 24.86
N PRO A 149 -1.06 -3.33 26.04
CA PRO A 149 -1.24 -1.89 26.24
C PRO A 149 -0.39 -1.06 25.25
N PRO A 150 -0.80 0.18 24.91
CA PRO A 150 -0.14 1.03 23.91
C PRO A 150 1.37 1.28 24.14
N GLY A 151 1.89 1.03 25.34
CA GLY A 151 3.30 1.19 25.72
C GLY A 151 4.16 -0.08 25.67
N ALA A 152 3.59 -1.26 25.41
CA ALA A 152 4.33 -2.53 25.34
C ALA A 152 4.60 -2.98 23.89
N SER A 153 4.62 -2.05 22.93
CA SER A 153 4.59 -2.32 21.49
C SER A 153 5.84 -3.06 21.01
N ALA A 154 5.80 -4.40 21.06
CA ALA A 154 6.44 -5.20 20.04
C ALA A 154 5.68 -4.92 18.74
N ARG A 155 6.09 -3.89 17.99
CA ARG A 155 5.75 -3.82 16.57
C ARG A 155 6.32 -5.08 15.97
N MET A 156 5.47 -6.07 15.71
CA MET A 156 5.89 -7.27 15.04
C MET A 156 6.22 -6.87 13.61
N ALA A 157 7.49 -6.53 13.40
CA ALA A 157 8.06 -6.22 12.11
C ALA A 157 8.17 -7.53 11.33
N VAL A 158 7.04 -8.11 10.91
CA VAL A 158 6.96 -9.28 10.01
C VAL A 158 7.35 -8.86 8.58
N GLY A 159 8.44 -8.11 8.44
CA GLY A 159 8.88 -7.56 7.17
C GLY A 159 9.89 -6.41 7.23
N VAL A 160 10.65 -6.18 8.31
CA VAL A 160 11.75 -5.16 8.27
C VAL A 160 13.13 -5.81 8.04
N ALA A 161 13.20 -7.14 7.86
CA ALA A 161 14.45 -7.83 7.58
C ALA A 161 14.42 -8.53 6.21
N VAL A 162 14.36 -7.75 5.11
CA VAL A 162 15.08 -8.00 3.84
C VAL A 162 15.31 -6.67 3.13
#